data_AF-A0A1Z3HVB8-F1
#
_entry.id   AF-A0A1Z3HVB8-F1
#
_cell.length_a   1.000
_cell.length_b   1.000
_cell.length_c   1.000
_cell.angle_alpha   90.00
_cell.angle_beta   90.00
_cell.angle_gamma   90.00
#
_symmetry.space_group_name_H-M   'P 1'
#
loop_
_entity.id
_entity.type
_entity.pdbx_description
1 polymer ?
#
loop_
_entity_poly.entity_id
_entity_poly.type
_entity_poly.pdbx_seq_one_letter_code
_entity_poly.pdbx_strand_id
1 'polypeptide(L)'
;MKWLLWTALFLVGVLGAIATFTGPPGDYDSLILDVDDGVPNAEIEQVLAAIATDYPISFHLNSEFSDPDNLYVLTGAAIRDRTFRQALRRSRLGNWLEVSEPNYQYHTHFVPNDPDYNKQWNLRNIGIEAAWGDSRGQGVTVAVIDTGISPVPDLAQTEFVAGYDFINDHTEAIDDNGHGTHVAGTIAQSTNNGYGVAGIAYEARLMPLKVLSAAGGGTVADIAEAIQFATDHQADVINLSLGGFGDSQVLREATEYAHDHGVMLVAAAGNAGQNAANYPARYPHVMAVAALDATGQKTPYSNFGAGVDLTAPGGLMQPDNQRGGILQNTLDPETGNPIFKAFQGTSMAAPHVAGVAALVKAVGIDDPDDIVAILQQSAQAVPDDPLNHYGAGQLNAAAAVKLAGQGQLSPRHFIRWLRDNGYLNLKFWFDGGAVALLPKLAMVLGSYLLAWLLQKYVPFAWTGSLSAGLVMGSTGLFFLRGLYVFDLPQWPLRVAASSIPELGNVITGSSALNPLFASLLIPVILMALLLSHGPGQGFALGVSLGMAVFLGTSALFDPQLLWLGPGTLARLFLAVNAVGCLGVAHLIAKTAGRPVAA
;
A
#
# COMPACT_ATOMS: atom_id res chain seq x y z
N MET A 1 32.71 20.22 -11.90
CA MET A 1 33.08 19.03 -12.72
C MET A 1 32.59 17.71 -12.14
N LYS A 2 32.72 17.43 -10.83
CA LYS A 2 32.23 16.17 -10.23
C LYS A 2 30.72 15.93 -10.41
N TRP A 3 29.88 16.97 -10.29
CA TRP A 3 28.43 16.82 -10.48
C TRP A 3 28.06 16.35 -11.89
N LEU A 4 28.67 16.91 -12.94
CA LEU A 4 28.49 16.47 -14.33
C LEU A 4 28.90 15.02 -14.55
N LEU A 5 29.94 14.56 -13.85
CA LEU A 5 30.39 13.16 -13.91
C LEU A 5 29.35 12.22 -13.27
N TRP A 6 28.77 12.62 -12.13
CA TRP A 6 27.70 11.87 -11.47
C TRP A 6 26.40 11.88 -12.28
N THR A 7 26.03 13.00 -12.91
CA THR A 7 24.88 13.03 -13.83
C THR A 7 25.13 12.18 -15.06
N ALA A 8 26.35 12.18 -15.61
CA ALA A 8 26.69 11.35 -16.77
C ALA A 8 26.70 9.86 -16.41
N LEU A 9 27.27 9.47 -15.26
CA LEU A 9 27.26 8.08 -14.78
C LEU A 9 25.84 7.61 -14.44
N PHE A 10 25.01 8.49 -13.85
CA PHE A 10 23.61 8.21 -13.59
C PHE A 10 22.81 8.07 -14.90
N LEU A 11 23.02 8.95 -15.88
CA LEU A 11 22.39 8.85 -17.19
C LEU A 11 22.85 7.60 -17.96
N VAL A 12 24.12 7.22 -17.85
CA VAL A 12 24.63 5.95 -18.42
C VAL A 12 24.05 4.75 -17.67
N GLY A 13 23.85 4.84 -16.36
CA GLY A 13 23.18 3.81 -15.56
C GLY A 13 21.70 3.67 -15.91
N VAL A 14 21.00 4.79 -16.12
CA VAL A 14 19.59 4.84 -16.54
C VAL A 14 19.44 4.38 -17.99
N LEU A 15 20.29 4.84 -18.91
CA LEU A 15 20.27 4.40 -20.30
C LEU A 15 20.72 2.95 -20.45
N GLY A 16 21.67 2.50 -19.63
CA GLY A 16 22.09 1.11 -19.53
C GLY A 16 20.96 0.24 -19.01
N ALA A 17 20.31 0.65 -17.92
CA ALA A 17 19.12 -0.01 -17.40
C ALA A 17 17.99 -0.03 -18.44
N ILE A 18 17.70 1.06 -19.15
CA ILE A 18 16.66 1.10 -20.20
C ILE A 18 17.03 0.22 -21.41
N ALA A 19 18.31 0.17 -21.79
CA ALA A 19 18.78 -0.64 -22.92
C ALA A 19 18.85 -2.14 -22.59
N THR A 20 19.05 -2.50 -21.32
CA THR A 20 18.99 -3.89 -20.83
C THR A 20 17.63 -4.28 -20.27
N PHE A 21 16.74 -3.32 -20.02
CA PHE A 21 15.37 -3.56 -19.59
C PHE A 21 14.53 -4.02 -20.77
N THR A 22 14.66 -5.30 -21.08
CA THR A 22 13.50 -6.06 -21.51
C THR A 22 12.60 -6.18 -20.28
N GLY A 23 11.56 -5.34 -20.19
CA GLY A 23 10.46 -5.67 -19.28
C GLY A 23 10.09 -7.14 -19.52
N PRO A 24 9.77 -7.92 -18.48
CA PRO A 24 9.55 -9.34 -18.64
C PRO A 24 8.56 -9.53 -19.80
N PRO A 25 8.96 -10.16 -20.91
CA PRO A 25 8.03 -10.41 -21.99
C PRO A 25 6.90 -11.23 -21.37
N GLY A 26 5.66 -10.75 -21.47
CA GLY A 26 4.52 -11.53 -20.97
C GLY A 26 4.60 -12.92 -21.60
N ASP A 27 4.41 -13.96 -20.80
CA ASP A 27 4.43 -15.32 -21.32
C ASP A 27 3.20 -15.54 -22.21
N TYR A 28 3.44 -16.13 -23.38
CA TYR A 28 2.40 -16.48 -24.34
C TYR A 28 2.83 -17.72 -25.10
N ASP A 29 1.94 -18.68 -25.25
CA ASP A 29 2.18 -19.88 -26.05
C ASP A 29 1.26 -19.94 -27.28
N SER A 30 0.51 -18.86 -27.51
CA SER A 30 -0.37 -18.70 -28.67
C SER A 30 -0.42 -17.25 -29.18
N LEU A 31 -0.90 -17.09 -30.42
CA LEU A 31 -1.27 -15.82 -31.03
C LEU A 31 -2.79 -15.71 -31.10
N ILE A 32 -3.31 -14.51 -30.93
CA ILE A 32 -4.69 -14.15 -31.25
C ILE A 32 -4.71 -13.57 -32.67
N LEU A 33 -5.66 -14.02 -33.48
CA LEU A 33 -6.02 -13.41 -34.76
C LEU A 33 -7.47 -12.96 -34.69
N ASP A 34 -7.66 -11.66 -34.85
CA ASP A 34 -8.96 -11.02 -35.01
C ASP A 34 -9.15 -10.70 -36.49
N VAL A 35 -10.21 -11.22 -37.09
CA VAL A 35 -10.43 -11.20 -38.54
C VAL A 35 -11.81 -10.62 -38.81
N ASP A 36 -11.94 -9.75 -39.80
CA ASP A 36 -13.18 -9.07 -40.19
C ASP A 36 -14.41 -10.00 -40.13
N ASP A 37 -15.41 -9.62 -39.31
CA ASP A 37 -16.67 -10.35 -39.07
C ASP A 37 -17.46 -10.64 -40.37
N GLY A 38 -17.20 -9.87 -41.43
CA GLY A 38 -17.81 -10.05 -42.75
C GLY A 38 -17.30 -11.26 -43.54
N VAL A 39 -16.22 -11.91 -43.09
CA VAL A 39 -15.60 -13.05 -43.77
C VAL A 39 -16.12 -14.38 -43.21
N PRO A 40 -16.60 -15.31 -44.04
CA PRO A 40 -17.04 -16.61 -43.55
C PRO A 40 -15.91 -17.44 -42.93
N ASN A 41 -16.14 -18.06 -41.77
CA ASN A 41 -15.17 -18.93 -41.09
C ASN A 41 -14.54 -20.00 -41.99
N ALA A 42 -15.31 -20.60 -42.90
CA ALA A 42 -14.79 -21.58 -43.85
C ALA A 42 -13.67 -21.02 -44.77
N GLU A 43 -13.75 -19.75 -45.15
CA GLU A 43 -12.71 -19.10 -45.96
C GLU A 43 -11.46 -18.79 -45.14
N ILE A 44 -11.64 -18.38 -43.88
CA ILE A 44 -10.57 -18.13 -42.91
C ILE A 44 -9.80 -19.42 -42.63
N GLU A 45 -10.51 -20.49 -42.27
CA GLU A 45 -9.93 -21.80 -41.97
C GLU A 45 -9.23 -22.40 -43.19
N GLN A 46 -9.74 -22.20 -44.41
CA GLN A 46 -9.07 -22.65 -45.63
C GLN A 46 -7.70 -21.98 -45.81
N VAL A 47 -7.60 -20.68 -45.53
CA VAL A 47 -6.33 -19.95 -45.62
C VAL A 47 -5.38 -20.35 -44.50
N LEU A 48 -5.89 -20.50 -43.26
CA LEU A 48 -5.09 -20.97 -42.12
C LEU A 48 -4.58 -22.39 -42.33
N ALA A 49 -5.37 -23.30 -42.89
CA ALA A 49 -4.96 -24.66 -43.23
C ALA A 49 -3.87 -24.70 -44.31
N ALA A 50 -3.94 -23.82 -45.31
CA ALA A 50 -2.88 -23.69 -46.31
C ALA A 50 -1.57 -23.22 -45.66
N ILE A 51 -1.62 -22.25 -44.74
CA ILE A 51 -0.44 -21.77 -44.01
C ILE A 51 0.10 -22.85 -43.05
N ALA A 52 -0.78 -23.64 -42.44
CA ALA A 52 -0.41 -24.75 -41.55
C ALA A 52 0.35 -25.90 -42.26
N THR A 53 0.32 -25.94 -43.60
CA THR A 53 1.09 -26.88 -44.40
C THR A 53 2.58 -26.53 -44.43
N ASP A 54 2.89 -25.23 -44.50
CA ASP A 54 4.27 -24.72 -44.58
C ASP A 54 4.85 -24.37 -43.20
N TYR A 55 3.99 -24.14 -42.20
CA TYR A 55 4.37 -23.79 -40.84
C TYR A 55 3.63 -24.68 -39.84
N PRO A 56 4.33 -25.33 -38.88
CA PRO A 56 3.68 -26.20 -37.89
C PRO A 56 2.89 -25.39 -36.85
N ILE A 57 1.66 -25.03 -37.21
CA ILE A 57 0.69 -24.33 -36.38
C ILE A 57 -0.62 -25.12 -36.29
N SER A 58 -1.33 -24.98 -35.18
CA SER A 58 -2.74 -25.35 -35.05
C SER A 58 -3.55 -24.10 -34.74
N PHE A 59 -4.80 -24.09 -35.20
CA PHE A 59 -5.72 -22.97 -35.00
C PHE A 59 -7.09 -23.50 -34.58
N HIS A 60 -7.79 -22.70 -33.79
CA HIS A 60 -9.16 -22.94 -33.36
C HIS A 60 -9.80 -21.60 -33.00
N LEU A 61 -11.13 -21.51 -33.04
CA LEU A 61 -11.84 -20.39 -32.42
C LEU A 61 -11.57 -20.38 -30.91
N ASN A 62 -11.43 -19.19 -30.33
CA ASN A 62 -11.15 -19.04 -28.90
C ASN A 62 -12.25 -19.67 -28.03
N SER A 63 -13.51 -19.52 -28.43
CA SER A 63 -14.67 -20.10 -27.75
C SER A 63 -15.84 -20.28 -28.72
N GLU A 64 -16.91 -20.95 -28.27
CA GLU A 64 -18.17 -21.05 -29.02
C GLU A 64 -18.80 -19.69 -29.34
N PHE A 65 -18.47 -18.65 -28.55
CA PHE A 65 -18.95 -17.27 -28.76
C PHE A 65 -18.09 -16.48 -29.73
N SER A 66 -16.97 -17.04 -30.18
CA SER A 66 -16.04 -16.38 -31.10
C SER A 66 -16.36 -16.64 -32.57
N ASP A 67 -17.37 -17.45 -32.86
CA ASP A 67 -17.85 -17.73 -34.22
C ASP A 67 -18.38 -16.49 -34.98
N PRO A 68 -19.15 -15.56 -34.37
CA PRO A 68 -19.58 -14.33 -35.05
C PRO A 68 -18.49 -13.25 -35.13
N ASP A 69 -17.54 -13.26 -34.18
CA ASP A 69 -16.48 -12.25 -34.04
C ASP A 69 -15.14 -12.73 -34.63
N ASN A 70 -15.14 -13.88 -35.32
CA ASN A 70 -14.00 -14.46 -36.05
C ASN A 70 -12.66 -14.44 -35.27
N LEU A 71 -12.70 -14.72 -33.96
CA LEU A 71 -11.53 -14.64 -33.09
C LEU A 71 -10.83 -16.01 -32.95
N TYR A 72 -9.66 -16.14 -33.58
CA TYR A 72 -8.88 -17.38 -33.61
C TYR A 72 -7.66 -17.35 -32.68
N VAL A 73 -7.38 -18.51 -32.09
CA VAL A 73 -6.16 -18.76 -31.30
C VAL A 73 -5.26 -19.72 -32.06
N LEU A 74 -4.02 -19.28 -32.33
CA LEU A 74 -3.00 -20.05 -33.02
C LEU A 74 -1.94 -20.52 -32.04
N THR A 75 -1.66 -21.83 -31.99
CA THR A 75 -0.57 -22.41 -31.20
C THR A 75 0.44 -23.10 -32.10
N GLY A 76 1.67 -23.30 -31.62
CA GLY A 76 2.72 -24.04 -32.35
C GLY A 76 4.05 -23.29 -32.44
N ALA A 77 5.13 -24.01 -32.76
CA ALA A 77 6.48 -23.45 -32.72
C ALA A 77 6.70 -22.27 -33.69
N ALA A 78 5.95 -22.22 -34.79
CA ALA A 78 6.10 -21.20 -35.82
C ALA A 78 5.53 -19.82 -35.43
N ILE A 79 4.72 -19.71 -34.38
CA ILE A 79 4.10 -18.43 -33.97
C ILE A 79 5.13 -17.35 -33.57
N ARG A 80 6.32 -17.78 -33.17
CA ARG A 80 7.45 -16.92 -32.80
C ARG A 80 8.39 -16.64 -34.00
N ASP A 81 8.18 -17.30 -35.14
CA ASP A 81 8.97 -17.10 -36.35
C ASP A 81 8.53 -15.82 -37.09
N ARG A 82 9.51 -14.99 -37.47
CA ARG A 82 9.27 -13.78 -38.26
C ARG A 82 8.78 -14.10 -39.67
N THR A 83 9.22 -15.20 -40.26
CA THR A 83 8.84 -15.62 -41.62
C THR A 83 7.37 -16.02 -41.66
N PHE A 84 6.89 -16.73 -40.64
CA PHE A 84 5.49 -17.05 -40.43
C PHE A 84 4.62 -15.78 -40.35
N ARG A 85 4.99 -14.79 -39.53
CA ARG A 85 4.24 -13.52 -39.43
C ARG A 85 4.20 -12.75 -40.76
N GLN A 86 5.27 -12.84 -41.55
CA GLN A 86 5.31 -12.23 -42.88
C GLN A 86 4.44 -12.99 -43.89
N ALA A 87 4.39 -14.33 -43.80
CA ALA A 87 3.52 -15.17 -44.61
C ALA A 87 2.04 -14.92 -44.30
N LEU A 88 1.67 -14.83 -43.01
CA LEU A 88 0.33 -14.48 -42.55
C LEU A 88 -0.15 -13.16 -43.16
N ARG A 89 0.66 -12.10 -43.08
CA ARG A 89 0.36 -10.76 -43.64
C ARG A 89 0.31 -10.71 -45.17
N ARG A 90 1.02 -11.61 -45.87
CA ARG A 90 1.03 -11.67 -47.35
C ARG A 90 -0.05 -12.59 -47.92
N SER A 91 -0.63 -13.45 -47.08
CA SER A 91 -1.74 -14.31 -47.47
C SER A 91 -3.03 -13.50 -47.67
N ARG A 92 -4.08 -14.16 -48.19
CA ARG A 92 -5.41 -13.54 -48.29
C ARG A 92 -5.95 -13.07 -46.93
N LEU A 93 -5.56 -13.76 -45.85
CA LEU A 93 -5.90 -13.39 -44.48
C LEU A 93 -5.38 -12.00 -44.12
N GLY A 94 -4.24 -11.57 -44.66
CA GLY A 94 -3.65 -10.26 -44.36
C GLY A 94 -4.53 -9.06 -44.74
N ASN A 95 -5.49 -9.24 -45.65
CA ASN A 95 -6.46 -8.20 -46.03
C ASN A 95 -7.70 -8.19 -45.12
N TRP A 96 -7.96 -9.29 -44.41
CA TRP A 96 -9.09 -9.48 -43.49
C TRP A 96 -8.68 -9.34 -42.04
N LEU A 97 -7.38 -9.41 -41.77
CA LEU A 97 -6.81 -9.39 -40.43
C LEU A 97 -6.88 -7.99 -39.84
N GLU A 98 -7.70 -7.82 -38.81
CA GLU A 98 -7.81 -6.58 -38.05
C GLU A 98 -6.69 -6.49 -37.02
N VAL A 99 -6.46 -7.58 -36.28
CA VAL A 99 -5.43 -7.65 -35.23
C VAL A 99 -4.70 -8.98 -35.26
N SER A 100 -3.38 -8.95 -35.05
CA SER A 100 -2.57 -10.13 -34.75
C SER A 100 -1.57 -9.82 -33.65
N GLU A 101 -1.77 -10.44 -32.48
CA GLU A 101 -0.97 -10.17 -31.30
C GLU A 101 -0.72 -11.43 -30.44
N PRO A 102 0.31 -11.42 -29.58
CA PRO A 102 0.51 -12.48 -28.59
C PRO A 102 -0.69 -12.64 -27.66
N ASN A 103 -1.14 -13.89 -27.45
CA ASN A 103 -2.14 -14.22 -26.45
C ASN A 103 -1.46 -14.31 -25.07
N TYR A 104 -1.29 -13.16 -24.41
CA TYR A 104 -0.62 -13.09 -23.11
C TYR A 104 -1.40 -13.85 -22.04
N GLN A 105 -0.71 -14.68 -21.27
CA GLN A 105 -1.29 -15.35 -20.11
C GLN A 105 -1.39 -14.33 -18.96
N TYR A 106 -2.61 -14.04 -18.54
CA TYR A 106 -2.86 -13.22 -17.35
C TYR A 106 -2.99 -14.14 -16.14
N HIS A 107 -2.11 -13.96 -15.17
CA HIS A 107 -2.25 -14.62 -13.86
C HIS A 107 -3.02 -13.71 -12.91
N THR A 108 -3.85 -14.31 -12.05
CA THR A 108 -4.31 -13.64 -10.83
C THR A 108 -3.09 -13.31 -9.95
N HIS A 109 -3.22 -12.32 -9.04
CA HIS A 109 -2.16 -11.90 -8.11
C HIS A 109 -1.37 -13.07 -7.51
N PHE A 110 -0.08 -12.85 -7.20
CA PHE A 110 0.84 -13.85 -6.66
C PHE A 110 0.16 -14.78 -5.63
N VAL A 111 0.04 -16.06 -6.00
CA VAL A 111 -0.45 -17.13 -5.12
C VAL A 111 0.75 -18.02 -4.80
N PRO A 112 1.02 -18.33 -3.52
CA PRO A 112 2.09 -19.23 -3.15
C PRO A 112 1.92 -20.65 -3.72
N ASN A 113 3.02 -21.36 -3.94
CA ASN A 113 3.01 -22.72 -4.47
C ASN A 113 2.74 -23.81 -3.40
N ASP A 114 2.47 -23.40 -2.16
CA ASP A 114 2.26 -24.27 -1.01
C ASP A 114 0.94 -25.05 -1.13
N PRO A 115 0.95 -26.41 -1.09
CA PRO A 115 -0.19 -27.26 -1.44
C PRO A 115 -1.48 -27.01 -0.65
N ASP A 116 -1.36 -26.58 0.61
CA ASP A 116 -2.50 -26.34 1.50
C ASP A 116 -2.86 -24.86 1.64
N TYR A 117 -2.23 -23.95 0.88
CA TYR A 117 -2.54 -22.51 0.90
C TYR A 117 -4.02 -22.23 0.61
N ASN A 118 -4.65 -23.02 -0.25
CA ASN A 118 -6.07 -22.89 -0.58
C ASN A 118 -7.01 -23.15 0.62
N LYS A 119 -6.52 -23.74 1.72
CA LYS A 119 -7.25 -23.95 2.98
C LYS A 119 -7.11 -22.76 3.93
N GLN A 120 -6.14 -21.86 3.72
CA GLN A 120 -5.90 -20.67 4.55
C GLN A 120 -6.75 -19.48 4.11
N TRP A 121 -8.06 -19.57 4.36
CA TRP A 121 -9.01 -18.50 4.07
C TRP A 121 -8.61 -17.14 4.68
N ASN A 122 -7.93 -17.19 5.82
CA ASN A 122 -7.50 -16.04 6.61
C ASN A 122 -6.54 -15.12 5.86
N LEU A 123 -5.65 -15.70 5.04
CA LEU A 123 -4.65 -14.96 4.27
C LEU A 123 -5.30 -14.15 3.13
N ARG A 124 -6.28 -14.75 2.45
CA ARG A 124 -7.09 -14.07 1.43
C ARG A 124 -7.96 -12.97 2.02
N ASN A 125 -8.52 -13.21 3.21
CA ASN A 125 -9.41 -12.25 3.86
C ASN A 125 -8.70 -10.91 4.15
N ILE A 126 -7.42 -10.97 4.55
CA ILE A 126 -6.61 -9.76 4.77
C ILE A 126 -5.95 -9.21 3.49
N GLY A 127 -6.20 -9.82 2.32
CA GLY A 127 -5.63 -9.39 1.03
C GLY A 127 -4.12 -9.58 0.91
N ILE A 128 -3.55 -10.64 1.54
CA ILE A 128 -2.10 -10.78 1.65
C ILE A 128 -1.37 -10.88 0.30
N GLU A 129 -2.00 -11.49 -0.72
CA GLU A 129 -1.39 -11.73 -2.03
C GLU A 129 -0.94 -10.43 -2.71
N ALA A 130 -1.73 -9.36 -2.54
CA ALA A 130 -1.37 -8.03 -3.04
C ALA A 130 -0.25 -7.39 -2.21
N ALA A 131 -0.21 -7.62 -0.89
CA ALA A 131 0.81 -7.09 -0.01
C ALA A 131 2.21 -7.68 -0.32
N TRP A 132 2.29 -8.98 -0.62
CA TRP A 132 3.54 -9.68 -0.96
C TRP A 132 4.22 -9.20 -2.24
N GLY A 133 3.49 -8.48 -3.10
CA GLY A 133 4.08 -7.78 -4.25
C GLY A 133 4.99 -6.61 -3.84
N ASP A 134 4.76 -6.04 -2.65
CA ASP A 134 5.46 -4.85 -2.15
C ASP A 134 6.36 -5.14 -0.94
N SER A 135 5.93 -6.01 -0.01
CA SER A 135 6.68 -6.37 1.20
C SER A 135 6.38 -7.79 1.66
N ARG A 136 7.40 -8.48 2.20
CA ARG A 136 7.32 -9.84 2.76
C ARG A 136 7.91 -9.95 4.17
N GLY A 137 8.23 -8.80 4.78
CA GLY A 137 8.79 -8.74 6.14
C GLY A 137 10.32 -8.79 6.22
N GLN A 138 11.02 -8.69 5.09
CA GLN A 138 12.48 -8.78 5.03
C GLN A 138 13.17 -7.85 6.04
N GLY A 139 14.06 -8.41 6.86
CA GLY A 139 14.90 -7.68 7.81
C GLY A 139 14.23 -7.34 9.13
N VAL A 140 12.93 -7.59 9.28
CA VAL A 140 12.19 -7.34 10.52
C VAL A 140 12.28 -8.55 11.44
N THR A 141 12.48 -8.31 12.74
CA THR A 141 12.48 -9.34 13.78
C THR A 141 11.15 -9.29 14.55
N VAL A 142 10.41 -10.39 14.56
CA VAL A 142 9.17 -10.53 15.34
C VAL A 142 9.41 -11.46 16.53
N ALA A 143 9.28 -10.93 17.73
CA ALA A 143 9.33 -11.72 18.96
C ALA A 143 7.98 -12.36 19.25
N VAL A 144 8.00 -13.66 19.51
CA VAL A 144 6.82 -14.46 19.84
C VAL A 144 6.96 -14.87 21.30
N ILE A 145 6.23 -14.15 22.16
CA ILE A 145 6.18 -14.41 23.61
C ILE A 145 5.01 -15.37 23.88
N ASP A 146 5.31 -16.66 24.01
CA ASP A 146 4.31 -17.74 24.00
C ASP A 146 4.85 -19.03 24.70
N THR A 147 4.43 -20.22 24.26
CA THR A 147 4.89 -21.53 24.76
C THR A 147 6.25 -21.99 24.20
N GLY A 148 6.93 -21.13 23.42
CA GLY A 148 8.14 -21.46 22.66
C GLY A 148 7.86 -21.65 21.17
N ILE A 149 8.90 -21.93 20.37
CA ILE A 149 8.77 -22.31 18.96
C ILE A 149 9.61 -23.56 18.70
N SER A 150 8.99 -24.57 18.09
CA SER A 150 9.69 -25.79 17.67
C SER A 150 9.94 -25.79 16.16
N PRO A 151 11.11 -26.29 15.70
CA PRO A 151 11.48 -26.30 14.29
C PRO A 151 10.74 -27.40 13.53
N VAL A 152 9.45 -27.16 13.23
CA VAL A 152 8.63 -28.04 12.38
C VAL A 152 9.07 -27.94 10.91
N PRO A 153 8.78 -28.94 10.06
CA PRO A 153 9.26 -28.96 8.68
C PRO A 153 8.91 -27.71 7.86
N ASP A 154 7.76 -27.09 8.12
CA ASP A 154 7.30 -25.91 7.38
C ASP A 154 7.82 -24.57 7.97
N LEU A 155 8.69 -24.63 8.97
CA LEU A 155 9.50 -23.51 9.45
C LEU A 155 10.97 -23.65 9.03
N ALA A 156 11.31 -24.62 8.18
CA ALA A 156 12.70 -24.93 7.82
C ALA A 156 13.43 -23.80 7.08
N GLN A 157 12.69 -22.90 6.41
CA GLN A 157 13.26 -21.73 5.73
C GLN A 157 13.10 -20.43 6.52
N THR A 158 12.39 -20.48 7.66
CA THR A 158 12.19 -19.33 8.54
C THR A 158 13.48 -19.07 9.30
N GLU A 159 13.94 -17.81 9.29
CA GLU A 159 15.13 -17.42 10.03
C GLU A 159 14.78 -17.17 11.51
N PHE A 160 15.55 -17.79 12.41
CA PHE A 160 15.40 -17.60 13.85
C PHE A 160 16.59 -16.80 14.40
N VAL A 161 16.30 -15.81 15.24
CA VAL A 161 17.30 -15.17 16.10
C VAL A 161 17.34 -15.83 17.47
N ALA A 162 18.31 -15.46 18.30
CA ALA A 162 18.44 -16.00 19.65
C ALA A 162 17.18 -15.75 20.48
N GLY A 163 16.69 -16.79 21.14
CA GLY A 163 15.54 -16.76 22.03
C GLY A 163 15.90 -17.13 23.46
N TYR A 164 14.89 -17.26 24.31
CA TYR A 164 15.05 -17.64 25.71
C TYR A 164 13.81 -18.31 26.29
N ASP A 165 14.02 -19.33 27.13
CA ASP A 165 13.00 -19.99 27.93
C ASP A 165 13.07 -19.46 29.37
N PHE A 166 12.08 -18.64 29.73
CA PHE A 166 11.93 -18.05 31.06
C PHE A 166 11.26 -19.00 32.06
N ILE A 167 10.70 -20.13 31.60
CA ILE A 167 10.12 -21.15 32.49
C ILE A 167 11.22 -22.07 33.03
N ASN A 168 12.19 -22.41 32.18
CA ASN A 168 13.24 -23.39 32.48
C ASN A 168 14.65 -22.79 32.57
N ASP A 169 14.79 -21.46 32.38
CA ASP A 169 16.04 -20.68 32.47
C ASP A 169 17.17 -21.14 31.51
N HIS A 170 16.84 -21.36 30.23
CA HIS A 170 17.83 -21.72 29.20
C HIS A 170 17.55 -21.08 27.84
N THR A 171 18.54 -21.11 26.94
CA THR A 171 18.49 -20.42 25.64
C THR A 171 17.64 -21.12 24.58
N GLU A 172 17.14 -22.33 24.86
CA GLU A 172 16.39 -23.13 23.91
C GLU A 172 14.89 -23.00 24.20
N ALA A 173 14.24 -22.00 23.60
CA ALA A 173 12.81 -21.74 23.76
C ALA A 173 11.94 -22.70 22.92
N ILE A 174 12.10 -24.02 23.15
CA ILE A 174 11.40 -25.08 22.41
C ILE A 174 9.96 -25.19 22.88
N ASP A 175 9.05 -25.34 21.93
CA ASP A 175 7.62 -25.50 22.20
C ASP A 175 7.30 -26.95 22.60
N ASP A 176 6.56 -27.10 23.70
CA ASP A 176 6.06 -28.35 24.26
C ASP A 176 4.52 -28.40 24.34
N ASN A 177 3.85 -27.39 23.78
CA ASN A 177 2.39 -27.27 23.74
C ASN A 177 1.83 -27.25 22.31
N GLY A 178 2.54 -26.62 21.38
CA GLY A 178 2.10 -26.40 20.00
C GLY A 178 1.36 -25.07 19.78
N HIS A 179 1.09 -24.28 20.82
CA HIS A 179 0.47 -22.96 20.66
C HIS A 179 1.44 -21.95 20.04
N GLY A 180 2.63 -21.78 20.62
CA GLY A 180 3.62 -20.83 20.14
C GLY A 180 4.15 -21.15 18.74
N THR A 181 4.32 -22.43 18.39
CA THR A 181 4.69 -22.85 17.03
C THR A 181 3.61 -22.50 16.00
N HIS A 182 2.32 -22.63 16.36
CA HIS A 182 1.21 -22.25 15.48
C HIS A 182 1.14 -20.73 15.27
N VAL A 183 1.33 -19.96 16.35
CA VAL A 183 1.41 -18.49 16.32
C VAL A 183 2.58 -18.03 15.44
N ALA A 184 3.75 -18.63 15.61
CA ALA A 184 4.95 -18.40 14.81
C ALA A 184 4.72 -18.67 13.33
N GLY A 185 4.08 -19.79 12.99
CA GLY A 185 3.69 -20.12 11.62
C GLY A 185 2.77 -19.05 11.00
N THR A 186 1.78 -18.58 11.76
CA THR A 186 0.90 -17.49 11.28
C THR A 186 1.68 -16.23 10.91
N ILE A 187 2.73 -15.90 11.66
CA ILE A 187 3.59 -14.75 11.37
C ILE A 187 4.51 -15.03 10.19
N ALA A 188 5.31 -16.10 10.22
CA ALA A 188 6.42 -16.29 9.27
C ALA A 188 6.67 -17.76 8.88
N GLN A 189 5.61 -18.56 8.67
CA GLN A 189 5.76 -19.87 8.05
C GLN A 189 6.46 -19.79 6.70
N SER A 190 7.26 -20.81 6.38
CA SER A 190 7.96 -20.88 5.10
C SER A 190 6.92 -20.87 3.99
N THR A 191 7.11 -20.00 2.99
CA THR A 191 6.17 -19.80 1.88
C THR A 191 6.91 -19.99 0.57
N ASN A 192 6.24 -20.54 -0.45
CA ASN A 192 6.80 -20.93 -1.74
C ASN A 192 7.82 -22.08 -1.70
N ASN A 193 7.71 -22.97 -0.71
CA ASN A 193 8.62 -24.11 -0.57
C ASN A 193 8.07 -25.41 -1.19
N GLY A 194 6.86 -25.39 -1.76
CA GLY A 194 6.16 -26.55 -2.30
C GLY A 194 5.66 -27.53 -1.24
N TYR A 195 5.52 -27.09 0.01
CA TYR A 195 5.15 -27.89 1.17
C TYR A 195 4.15 -27.12 2.06
N GLY A 196 3.24 -27.84 2.70
CA GLY A 196 2.36 -27.27 3.73
C GLY A 196 1.62 -26.00 3.34
N VAL A 197 1.74 -24.97 4.19
CA VAL A 197 0.96 -23.73 4.19
C VAL A 197 1.86 -22.50 4.34
N ALA A 198 1.31 -21.29 4.15
CA ALA A 198 2.08 -20.05 4.10
C ALA A 198 1.99 -19.18 5.37
N GLY A 199 3.00 -18.34 5.58
CA GLY A 199 3.05 -17.30 6.63
C GLY A 199 2.95 -15.88 6.07
N ILE A 200 2.51 -14.92 6.90
CA ILE A 200 2.21 -13.53 6.47
C ILE A 200 3.48 -12.75 6.10
N ALA A 201 4.47 -12.73 6.98
CA ALA A 201 5.75 -12.07 6.83
C ALA A 201 6.86 -13.14 6.71
N TYR A 202 6.77 -13.97 5.67
CA TYR A 202 7.61 -15.15 5.50
C TYR A 202 9.11 -14.87 5.22
N GLU A 203 9.50 -13.61 5.01
CA GLU A 203 10.91 -13.17 4.96
C GLU A 203 11.36 -12.47 6.27
N ALA A 204 10.51 -12.42 7.30
CA ALA A 204 10.87 -11.92 8.62
C ALA A 204 11.62 -12.97 9.45
N ARG A 205 12.30 -12.49 10.49
CA ARG A 205 13.00 -13.32 11.47
C ARG A 205 12.14 -13.50 12.71
N LEU A 206 12.17 -14.68 13.32
CA LEU A 206 11.43 -14.96 14.56
C LEU A 206 12.37 -15.02 15.77
N MET A 207 11.95 -14.39 16.87
CA MET A 207 12.60 -14.51 18.18
C MET A 207 11.70 -15.34 19.12
N PRO A 208 12.05 -16.60 19.42
CA PRO A 208 11.24 -17.45 20.27
C PRO A 208 11.44 -17.09 21.75
N LEU A 209 10.38 -16.71 22.46
CA LEU A 209 10.43 -16.42 23.89
C LEU A 209 9.38 -17.25 24.62
N LYS A 210 9.83 -18.24 25.38
CA LYS A 210 8.94 -19.14 26.12
C LYS A 210 8.66 -18.59 27.50
N VAL A 211 7.42 -18.21 27.75
CA VAL A 211 6.90 -17.71 29.03
C VAL A 211 5.69 -18.49 29.51
N LEU A 212 5.18 -19.40 28.67
CA LEU A 212 4.08 -20.30 29.00
C LEU A 212 4.59 -21.75 29.06
N SER A 213 4.19 -22.44 30.12
CA SER A 213 4.45 -23.88 30.31
C SER A 213 3.66 -24.75 29.32
N ALA A 214 3.94 -26.05 29.30
CA ALA A 214 3.18 -27.04 28.51
C ALA A 214 1.66 -27.01 28.77
N ALA A 215 1.21 -26.50 29.92
CA ALA A 215 -0.21 -26.32 30.26
C ALA A 215 -0.80 -24.99 29.76
N GLY A 216 -0.02 -24.12 29.11
CA GLY A 216 -0.42 -22.81 28.61
C GLY A 216 -0.48 -21.70 29.67
N GLY A 217 0.04 -21.96 30.87
CA GLY A 217 0.11 -20.97 31.97
C GLY A 217 1.52 -20.40 32.14
N GLY A 218 1.60 -19.12 32.49
CA GLY A 218 2.85 -18.40 32.77
C GLY A 218 2.66 -17.30 33.81
N THR A 219 3.75 -16.65 34.21
CA THR A 219 3.70 -15.59 35.23
C THR A 219 3.90 -14.20 34.65
N VAL A 220 3.42 -13.19 35.37
CA VAL A 220 3.59 -11.78 35.00
C VAL A 220 5.08 -11.39 34.98
N ALA A 221 5.90 -11.99 35.85
CA ALA A 221 7.34 -11.72 35.90
C ALA A 221 8.02 -12.18 34.60
N ASP A 222 7.78 -13.43 34.20
CA ASP A 222 8.38 -14.01 32.99
C ASP A 222 7.95 -13.24 31.73
N ILE A 223 6.68 -12.84 31.66
CA ILE A 223 6.16 -12.04 30.52
C ILE A 223 6.84 -10.66 30.48
N ALA A 224 6.97 -9.97 31.63
CA ALA A 224 7.59 -8.65 31.68
C ALA A 224 9.10 -8.68 31.38
N GLU A 225 9.81 -9.73 31.82
CA GLU A 225 11.21 -9.93 31.46
C GLU A 225 11.38 -10.30 29.99
N ALA A 226 10.50 -11.13 29.43
CA ALA A 226 10.53 -11.47 28.01
C ALA A 226 10.31 -10.24 27.10
N ILE A 227 9.42 -9.32 27.49
CA ILE A 227 9.23 -8.05 26.77
C ILE A 227 10.52 -7.23 26.77
N GLN A 228 11.15 -7.04 27.93
CA GLN A 228 12.43 -6.32 28.03
C GLN A 228 13.54 -7.01 27.23
N PHE A 229 13.65 -8.34 27.35
CA PHE A 229 14.62 -9.14 26.60
C PHE A 229 14.44 -8.95 25.09
N ALA A 230 13.20 -9.02 24.60
CA ALA A 230 12.89 -8.81 23.19
C ALA A 230 13.35 -7.45 22.70
N THR A 231 13.03 -6.39 23.47
CA THR A 231 13.45 -5.02 23.17
C THR A 231 14.96 -4.88 23.14
N ASP A 232 15.66 -5.38 24.16
CA ASP A 232 17.12 -5.28 24.27
C ASP A 232 17.85 -6.09 23.17
N HIS A 233 17.22 -7.15 22.66
CA HIS A 233 17.71 -7.98 21.57
C HIS A 233 17.16 -7.57 20.20
N GLN A 234 16.71 -6.32 20.07
CA GLN A 234 16.33 -5.70 18.79
C GLN A 234 15.15 -6.40 18.08
N ALA A 235 14.14 -6.82 18.86
CA ALA A 235 12.84 -7.12 18.28
C ALA A 235 12.19 -5.83 17.76
N ASP A 236 11.58 -5.92 16.59
CA ASP A 236 10.88 -4.80 15.96
C ASP A 236 9.39 -4.81 16.28
N VAL A 237 8.83 -6.01 16.44
CA VAL A 237 7.44 -6.28 16.77
C VAL A 237 7.41 -7.38 17.83
N ILE A 238 6.60 -7.21 18.88
CA ILE A 238 6.33 -8.22 19.91
C ILE A 238 4.89 -8.69 19.78
N ASN A 239 4.70 -9.99 19.60
CA ASN A 239 3.40 -10.65 19.60
C ASN A 239 3.15 -11.38 20.93
N LEU A 240 2.08 -10.99 21.61
CA LEU A 240 1.62 -11.53 22.89
C LEU A 240 0.27 -12.22 22.68
N SER A 241 0.31 -13.49 22.28
CA SER A 241 -0.90 -14.32 22.05
C SER A 241 -1.44 -14.93 23.35
N LEU A 242 -1.37 -14.14 24.42
CA LEU A 242 -1.69 -14.49 25.80
C LEU A 242 -2.45 -13.35 26.48
N GLY A 243 -3.07 -13.62 27.63
CA GLY A 243 -3.64 -12.57 28.44
C GLY A 243 -4.29 -13.06 29.73
N GLY A 244 -4.55 -12.12 30.63
CA GLY A 244 -5.14 -12.36 31.94
C GLY A 244 -5.95 -11.16 32.45
N PHE A 245 -6.61 -11.35 33.59
CA PHE A 245 -7.53 -10.35 34.17
C PHE A 245 -6.84 -9.33 35.08
N GLY A 246 -5.60 -9.60 35.53
CA GLY A 246 -4.89 -8.77 36.50
C GLY A 246 -4.13 -7.63 35.84
N ASP A 247 -4.40 -6.39 36.27
CA ASP A 247 -3.51 -5.25 36.05
C ASP A 247 -2.23 -5.45 36.88
N SER A 248 -1.08 -5.13 36.28
CA SER A 248 0.23 -5.22 36.88
C SER A 248 1.07 -4.04 36.44
N GLN A 249 1.53 -3.27 37.43
CA GLN A 249 2.43 -2.16 37.20
C GLN A 249 3.73 -2.59 36.48
N VAL A 250 4.31 -3.73 36.86
CA VAL A 250 5.55 -4.24 36.27
C VAL A 250 5.35 -4.57 34.79
N LEU A 251 4.21 -5.18 34.45
CA LEU A 251 3.92 -5.52 33.06
C LEU A 251 3.64 -4.28 32.23
N ARG A 252 2.92 -3.30 32.79
CA ARG A 252 2.67 -2.01 32.12
C ARG A 252 3.97 -1.26 31.85
N GLU A 253 4.86 -1.17 32.84
CA GLU A 253 6.17 -0.53 32.68
C GLU A 253 7.02 -1.24 31.62
N ALA A 254 6.95 -2.57 31.52
CA ALA A 254 7.63 -3.31 30.46
C ALA A 254 7.06 -2.99 29.06
N THR A 255 5.73 -2.87 28.93
CA THR A 255 5.10 -2.49 27.65
C THR A 255 5.43 -1.05 27.25
N GLU A 256 5.49 -0.12 28.22
CA GLU A 256 5.90 1.27 27.99
C GLU A 256 7.38 1.33 27.58
N TYR A 257 8.26 0.58 28.25
CA TYR A 257 9.67 0.46 27.89
C TYR A 257 9.87 0.00 26.45
N ALA A 258 9.16 -1.05 26.04
CA ALA A 258 9.26 -1.56 24.67
C ALA A 258 8.80 -0.53 23.63
N HIS A 259 7.69 0.17 23.89
CA HIS A 259 7.21 1.23 23.01
C HIS A 259 8.20 2.40 22.90
N ASP A 260 8.74 2.87 24.03
CA ASP A 260 9.72 3.98 24.08
C ASP A 260 11.02 3.65 23.31
N HIS A 261 11.32 2.37 23.12
CA HIS A 261 12.46 1.87 22.33
C HIS A 261 12.09 1.55 20.87
N GLY A 262 10.91 1.95 20.40
CA GLY A 262 10.48 1.81 19.02
C GLY A 262 9.97 0.41 18.65
N VAL A 263 9.55 -0.38 19.64
CA VAL A 263 9.02 -1.73 19.43
C VAL A 263 7.49 -1.70 19.43
N MET A 264 6.89 -2.24 18.38
CA MET A 264 5.43 -2.37 18.27
C MET A 264 4.96 -3.56 19.10
N LEU A 265 3.99 -3.36 20.00
CA LEU A 265 3.38 -4.46 20.75
C LEU A 265 1.98 -4.80 20.22
N VAL A 266 1.72 -6.09 20.04
CA VAL A 266 0.43 -6.62 19.58
C VAL A 266 -0.01 -7.71 20.55
N ALA A 267 -1.24 -7.64 21.05
CA ALA A 267 -1.74 -8.60 22.02
C ALA A 267 -3.18 -9.06 21.76
N ALA A 268 -3.47 -10.28 22.17
CA ALA A 268 -4.79 -10.90 22.03
C ALA A 268 -5.82 -10.29 23.01
N ALA A 269 -6.99 -9.89 22.51
CA ALA A 269 -8.02 -9.24 23.33
C ALA A 269 -8.64 -10.15 24.42
N GLY A 270 -8.62 -11.47 24.22
CA GLY A 270 -9.16 -12.48 25.15
C GLY A 270 -10.36 -13.25 24.60
N ASN A 271 -10.62 -14.43 25.18
CA ASN A 271 -11.56 -15.42 24.65
C ASN A 271 -12.78 -15.67 25.57
N ALA A 272 -13.27 -14.65 26.29
CA ALA A 272 -14.37 -14.78 27.25
C ALA A 272 -15.70 -14.15 26.80
N GLY A 273 -15.76 -13.58 25.60
CA GLY A 273 -16.94 -12.87 25.08
C GLY A 273 -17.31 -11.63 25.91
N GLN A 274 -16.33 -11.00 26.57
CA GLN A 274 -16.55 -9.88 27.47
C GLN A 274 -16.36 -8.53 26.77
N ASN A 275 -17.05 -7.51 27.28
CA ASN A 275 -17.01 -6.12 26.77
C ASN A 275 -15.78 -5.33 27.27
N ALA A 276 -14.63 -5.99 27.38
CA ALA A 276 -13.33 -5.36 27.60
C ALA A 276 -12.20 -6.30 27.15
N ALA A 277 -11.11 -5.75 26.64
CA ALA A 277 -9.88 -6.50 26.40
C ALA A 277 -9.18 -6.90 27.72
N ASN A 278 -8.48 -8.03 27.70
CA ASN A 278 -7.64 -8.50 28.80
C ASN A 278 -6.29 -7.76 28.84
N TYR A 279 -5.53 -7.91 29.92
CA TYR A 279 -4.13 -7.47 29.97
C TYR A 279 -3.21 -8.55 29.39
N PRO A 280 -2.15 -8.20 28.64
CA PRO A 280 -1.63 -6.84 28.42
C PRO A 280 -2.31 -6.05 27.28
N ALA A 281 -3.22 -6.64 26.51
CA ALA A 281 -3.85 -5.96 25.37
C ALA A 281 -4.50 -4.61 25.72
N ARG A 282 -5.03 -4.47 26.94
CA ARG A 282 -5.67 -3.25 27.41
C ARG A 282 -4.70 -2.11 27.78
N TYR A 283 -3.39 -2.36 27.87
CA TYR A 283 -2.44 -1.29 28.20
C TYR A 283 -2.31 -0.28 27.06
N PRO A 284 -2.04 1.01 27.36
CA PRO A 284 -1.60 1.95 26.35
C PRO A 284 -0.41 1.41 25.57
N HIS A 285 -0.28 1.80 24.31
CA HIS A 285 0.83 1.40 23.42
C HIS A 285 0.89 -0.11 23.08
N VAL A 286 -0.11 -0.89 23.50
CA VAL A 286 -0.31 -2.27 23.07
C VAL A 286 -1.53 -2.33 22.16
N MET A 287 -1.34 -2.80 20.94
CA MET A 287 -2.43 -2.96 19.98
C MET A 287 -3.25 -4.21 20.29
N ALA A 288 -4.49 -4.02 20.74
CA ALA A 288 -5.41 -5.08 21.11
C ALA A 288 -6.20 -5.63 19.92
N VAL A 289 -6.13 -6.95 19.73
CA VAL A 289 -6.70 -7.63 18.56
C VAL A 289 -7.82 -8.58 18.94
N ALA A 290 -9.01 -8.29 18.44
CA ALA A 290 -10.19 -9.17 18.51
C ALA A 290 -10.27 -10.13 17.31
N ALA A 291 -11.02 -11.22 17.46
CA ALA A 291 -11.04 -12.34 16.52
C ALA A 291 -12.30 -12.39 15.62
N LEU A 292 -12.06 -12.51 14.31
CA LEU A 292 -13.08 -12.73 13.28
C LEU A 292 -13.15 -14.18 12.82
N ASP A 293 -14.32 -14.60 12.36
CA ASP A 293 -14.50 -15.84 11.61
C ASP A 293 -14.29 -15.66 10.09
N ALA A 294 -14.46 -16.75 9.34
CA ALA A 294 -14.29 -16.77 7.89
C ALA A 294 -15.30 -15.89 7.11
N THR A 295 -16.37 -15.44 7.75
CA THR A 295 -17.38 -14.54 7.17
C THR A 295 -17.12 -13.07 7.50
N GLY A 296 -16.05 -12.77 8.24
CA GLY A 296 -15.72 -11.42 8.70
C GLY A 296 -16.56 -10.96 9.89
N GLN A 297 -17.25 -11.88 10.59
CA GLN A 297 -18.02 -11.55 11.78
C GLN A 297 -17.18 -11.76 13.04
N LYS A 298 -17.38 -10.92 14.08
CA LYS A 298 -16.75 -11.14 15.38
C LYS A 298 -17.18 -12.50 15.94
N THR A 299 -16.21 -13.33 16.29
CA THR A 299 -16.46 -14.64 16.89
C THR A 299 -17.16 -14.51 18.26
N PRO A 300 -18.02 -15.45 18.67
CA PRO A 300 -18.75 -15.37 19.94
C PRO A 300 -17.84 -15.31 21.17
N TYR A 301 -16.68 -15.98 21.11
CA TYR A 301 -15.73 -16.04 22.22
C TYR A 301 -14.85 -14.78 22.31
N SER A 302 -14.68 -14.00 21.23
CA SER A 302 -13.79 -12.83 21.27
C SER A 302 -14.32 -11.78 22.23
N ASN A 303 -13.46 -11.33 23.13
CA ASN A 303 -13.64 -10.08 23.85
C ASN A 303 -13.74 -8.92 22.84
N PHE A 304 -14.45 -7.87 23.23
CA PHE A 304 -14.76 -6.69 22.44
C PHE A 304 -14.85 -5.45 23.34
N GLY A 305 -15.13 -4.28 22.76
CA GLY A 305 -15.45 -3.10 23.56
C GLY A 305 -14.23 -2.31 23.98
N ALA A 306 -14.17 -1.95 25.26
CA ALA A 306 -13.14 -1.07 25.77
C ALA A 306 -11.74 -1.70 25.61
N GLY A 307 -10.83 -0.95 24.98
CA GLY A 307 -9.45 -1.36 24.76
C GLY A 307 -9.27 -2.37 23.63
N VAL A 308 -10.19 -2.48 22.67
CA VAL A 308 -9.99 -3.19 21.40
C VAL A 308 -9.69 -2.18 20.30
N ASP A 309 -8.57 -2.36 19.59
CA ASP A 309 -8.09 -1.43 18.56
C ASP A 309 -8.44 -1.88 17.14
N LEU A 310 -8.43 -3.18 16.86
CA LEU A 310 -8.86 -3.74 15.59
C LEU A 310 -9.27 -5.20 15.68
N THR A 311 -9.74 -5.74 14.56
CA THR A 311 -10.06 -7.16 14.41
C THR A 311 -9.25 -7.83 13.31
N ALA A 312 -8.91 -9.10 13.50
CA ALA A 312 -8.21 -9.92 12.51
C ALA A 312 -8.73 -11.36 12.51
N PRO A 313 -8.41 -12.19 11.50
CA PRO A 313 -8.84 -13.58 11.44
C PRO A 313 -8.37 -14.39 12.66
N GLY A 314 -9.32 -14.83 13.49
CA GLY A 314 -9.06 -15.69 14.65
C GLY A 314 -9.74 -17.05 14.56
N GLY A 315 -10.67 -17.22 13.62
CA GLY A 315 -11.31 -18.48 13.26
C GLY A 315 -12.50 -18.88 14.13
N LEU A 316 -13.40 -19.67 13.55
CA LEU A 316 -14.50 -20.29 14.28
C LEU A 316 -14.65 -21.71 13.74
N MET A 317 -14.11 -22.69 14.46
CA MET A 317 -14.15 -24.08 14.04
C MET A 317 -15.56 -24.63 14.14
N GLN A 318 -16.03 -25.20 13.03
CA GLN A 318 -17.28 -25.95 13.04
C GLN A 318 -17.08 -27.28 13.78
N PRO A 319 -18.04 -27.70 14.63
CA PRO A 319 -17.89 -28.90 15.47
C PRO A 319 -17.72 -30.20 14.71
N ASP A 320 -18.15 -30.26 13.45
CA ASP A 320 -18.23 -31.46 12.62
C ASP A 320 -16.95 -31.75 11.82
N ASN A 321 -16.20 -30.72 11.43
CA ASN A 321 -15.09 -30.85 10.47
C ASN A 321 -13.91 -29.91 10.72
N GLN A 322 -13.93 -29.12 11.81
CA GLN A 322 -12.91 -28.12 12.17
C GLN A 322 -12.63 -27.06 11.08
N ARG A 323 -13.49 -26.93 10.07
CA ARG A 323 -13.40 -25.84 9.08
C ARG A 323 -13.66 -24.51 9.76
N GLY A 324 -12.99 -23.47 9.26
CA GLY A 324 -13.12 -22.11 9.79
C GLY A 324 -12.07 -21.75 10.85
N GLY A 325 -11.23 -22.69 11.30
CA GLY A 325 -10.04 -22.37 12.08
C GLY A 325 -8.88 -21.84 11.22
N ILE A 326 -7.79 -21.43 11.87
CA ILE A 326 -6.54 -21.00 11.26
C ILE A 326 -5.59 -22.19 11.18
N LEU A 327 -5.24 -22.63 9.97
CA LEU A 327 -4.41 -23.81 9.73
C LEU A 327 -2.94 -23.44 9.65
N GLN A 328 -2.10 -24.08 10.47
CA GLN A 328 -0.62 -23.98 10.42
C GLN A 328 0.06 -25.32 10.72
N ASN A 329 1.35 -25.42 10.40
CA ASN A 329 2.18 -26.54 10.86
C ASN A 329 2.59 -26.25 12.31
N THR A 330 2.30 -27.18 13.20
CA THR A 330 2.55 -27.04 14.62
C THR A 330 2.88 -28.40 15.24
N LEU A 331 2.94 -28.49 16.57
CA LEU A 331 3.14 -29.73 17.29
C LEU A 331 1.83 -30.32 17.79
N ASP A 332 1.80 -31.65 17.80
CA ASP A 332 0.85 -32.40 18.59
C ASP A 332 1.32 -32.43 20.06
N PRO A 333 0.59 -31.83 21.01
CA PRO A 333 1.00 -31.82 22.42
C PRO A 333 1.08 -33.23 23.03
N GLU A 334 0.37 -34.21 22.49
CA GLU A 334 0.41 -35.58 23.03
C GLU A 334 1.64 -36.36 22.58
N THR A 335 2.09 -36.14 21.35
CA THR A 335 3.17 -36.93 20.74
C THR A 335 4.46 -36.15 20.50
N GLY A 336 4.42 -34.83 20.57
CA GLY A 336 5.53 -33.93 20.22
C GLY A 336 5.87 -33.91 18.74
N ASN A 337 5.07 -34.55 17.88
CA ASN A 337 5.34 -34.66 16.46
C ASN A 337 4.76 -33.46 15.68
N PRO A 338 5.41 -33.03 14.58
CA PRO A 338 4.85 -32.03 13.68
C PRO A 338 3.54 -32.50 13.03
N ILE A 339 2.52 -31.63 13.04
CA ILE A 339 1.20 -31.84 12.45
C ILE A 339 0.66 -30.54 11.85
N PHE A 340 -0.16 -30.64 10.80
CA PHE A 340 -0.96 -29.49 10.35
C PHE A 340 -2.28 -29.47 11.13
N LYS A 341 -2.52 -28.41 11.89
CA LYS A 341 -3.71 -28.31 12.75
C LYS A 341 -4.34 -26.92 12.70
N ALA A 342 -5.67 -26.90 12.72
CA ALA A 342 -6.44 -25.67 12.79
C ALA A 342 -6.70 -25.27 14.24
N PHE A 343 -6.39 -24.03 14.61
CA PHE A 343 -6.72 -23.45 15.92
C PHE A 343 -7.73 -22.30 15.78
N GLN A 344 -8.34 -21.90 16.89
CA GLN A 344 -9.19 -20.72 16.97
C GLN A 344 -8.88 -19.92 18.24
N GLY A 345 -8.99 -18.59 18.16
CA GLY A 345 -8.81 -17.71 19.30
C GLY A 345 -8.38 -16.30 18.90
N THR A 346 -8.45 -15.35 19.84
CA THR A 346 -7.77 -14.05 19.69
C THR A 346 -6.25 -14.23 19.61
N SER A 347 -5.72 -15.33 20.16
CA SER A 347 -4.33 -15.77 20.01
C SER A 347 -3.95 -16.13 18.58
N MET A 348 -4.92 -16.46 17.72
CA MET A 348 -4.68 -16.63 16.29
C MET A 348 -4.89 -15.32 15.52
N ALA A 349 -5.65 -14.36 16.07
CA ALA A 349 -5.86 -13.06 15.44
C ALA A 349 -4.66 -12.11 15.64
N ALA A 350 -4.09 -12.05 16.85
CA ALA A 350 -2.90 -11.25 17.16
C ALA A 350 -1.71 -11.47 16.19
N PRO A 351 -1.28 -12.71 15.87
CA PRO A 351 -0.18 -12.92 14.94
C PRO A 351 -0.48 -12.46 13.51
N HIS A 352 -1.75 -12.35 13.10
CA HIS A 352 -2.07 -11.74 11.82
C HIS A 352 -1.66 -10.27 11.79
N VAL A 353 -1.98 -9.54 12.86
CA VAL A 353 -1.63 -8.13 13.00
C VAL A 353 -0.13 -7.96 13.15
N ALA A 354 0.54 -8.79 13.95
CA ALA A 354 1.99 -8.76 14.09
C ALA A 354 2.72 -9.02 12.76
N GLY A 355 2.24 -9.99 11.97
CA GLY A 355 2.77 -10.25 10.63
C GLY A 355 2.58 -9.06 9.69
N VAL A 356 1.40 -8.43 9.66
CA VAL A 356 1.17 -7.25 8.82
C VAL A 356 1.97 -6.03 9.30
N ALA A 357 2.13 -5.85 10.62
CA ALA A 357 3.00 -4.84 11.19
C ALA A 357 4.46 -5.03 10.72
N ALA A 358 4.94 -6.28 10.66
CA ALA A 358 6.25 -6.57 10.10
C ALA A 358 6.35 -6.25 8.60
N LEU A 359 5.29 -6.47 7.82
CA LEU A 359 5.26 -6.04 6.42
C LEU A 359 5.37 -4.51 6.29
N VAL A 360 4.60 -3.77 7.09
CA VAL A 360 4.60 -2.29 7.11
C VAL A 360 5.97 -1.75 7.53
N LYS A 361 6.58 -2.33 8.57
CA LYS A 361 7.91 -1.94 9.03
C LYS A 361 8.98 -2.22 7.98
N ALA A 362 8.94 -3.36 7.30
CA ALA A 362 9.86 -3.69 6.21
C ALA A 362 9.73 -2.75 4.99
N VAL A 363 8.62 -2.02 4.82
CA VAL A 363 8.51 -0.95 3.82
C VAL A 363 9.37 0.26 4.20
N GLY A 364 9.68 0.43 5.50
CA GLY A 364 10.54 1.46 6.06
C GLY A 364 9.86 2.37 7.08
N ILE A 365 8.75 1.93 7.70
CA ILE A 365 8.07 2.67 8.75
C ILE A 365 8.61 2.16 10.09
N ASP A 366 9.41 2.98 10.77
CA ASP A 366 10.15 2.54 11.95
C ASP A 366 9.41 2.81 13.27
N ASP A 367 8.63 3.89 13.33
CA ASP A 367 7.94 4.35 14.54
C ASP A 367 6.68 3.51 14.83
N PRO A 368 6.52 2.97 16.04
CA PRO A 368 5.39 2.10 16.38
C PRO A 368 4.03 2.82 16.29
N ASP A 369 3.95 4.11 16.63
CA ASP A 369 2.69 4.85 16.55
C ASP A 369 2.27 5.10 15.09
N ASP A 370 3.23 5.32 14.19
CA ASP A 370 2.97 5.40 12.76
C ASP A 370 2.47 4.05 12.19
N ILE A 371 3.04 2.93 12.66
CA ILE A 371 2.57 1.58 12.27
C ILE A 371 1.13 1.37 12.76
N VAL A 372 0.83 1.68 14.03
CA VAL A 372 -0.52 1.62 14.60
C VAL A 372 -1.50 2.44 13.74
N ALA A 373 -1.14 3.68 13.43
CA ALA A 373 -1.98 4.58 12.66
C ALA A 373 -2.24 4.04 11.24
N ILE A 374 -1.22 3.48 10.57
CA ILE A 374 -1.38 2.86 9.24
C ILE A 374 -2.32 1.66 9.32
N LEU A 375 -2.16 0.79 10.31
CA LEU A 375 -3.00 -0.40 10.48
C LEU A 375 -4.47 0.00 10.74
N GLN A 376 -4.71 1.00 11.59
CA GLN A 376 -6.07 1.48 11.88
C GLN A 376 -6.69 2.20 10.67
N GLN A 377 -5.95 3.05 9.97
CA GLN A 377 -6.47 3.79 8.81
C GLN A 377 -6.73 2.90 7.59
N SER A 378 -5.95 1.83 7.45
CA SER A 378 -6.10 0.87 6.35
C SER A 378 -7.11 -0.22 6.63
N ALA A 379 -7.54 -0.38 7.89
CA ALA A 379 -8.55 -1.35 8.27
C ALA A 379 -9.87 -1.12 7.52
N GLN A 380 -10.53 -2.21 7.15
CA GLN A 380 -11.87 -2.14 6.56
C GLN A 380 -12.87 -1.81 7.67
N ALA A 381 -13.28 -0.55 7.72
CA ALA A 381 -14.26 -0.07 8.68
C ALA A 381 -15.60 -0.82 8.54
N VAL A 382 -16.16 -1.23 9.68
CA VAL A 382 -17.50 -1.83 9.76
C VAL A 382 -18.46 -0.74 10.22
N PRO A 383 -19.42 -0.32 9.38
CA PRO A 383 -20.39 0.69 9.78
C PRO A 383 -21.31 0.16 10.89
N ASP A 384 -21.83 1.07 11.71
CA ASP A 384 -22.81 0.79 12.76
C ASP A 384 -22.35 -0.20 13.84
N ASP A 385 -21.21 0.08 14.49
CA ASP A 385 -20.66 -0.69 15.60
C ASP A 385 -20.71 0.05 16.97
N PRO A 386 -21.89 0.17 17.61
CA PRO A 386 -22.06 0.97 18.83
C PRO A 386 -21.37 0.39 20.07
N LEU A 387 -20.98 -0.89 20.04
CA LEU A 387 -20.35 -1.58 21.18
C LEU A 387 -18.86 -1.85 20.95
N ASN A 388 -18.26 -1.29 19.89
CA ASN A 388 -16.85 -1.47 19.55
C ASN A 388 -16.44 -2.96 19.44
N HIS A 389 -17.19 -3.74 18.66
CA HIS A 389 -16.84 -5.10 18.29
C HIS A 389 -15.61 -5.20 17.37
N TYR A 390 -15.39 -4.18 16.55
CA TYR A 390 -14.42 -4.21 15.46
C TYR A 390 -13.21 -3.27 15.65
N GLY A 391 -13.22 -2.38 16.65
CA GLY A 391 -12.19 -1.36 16.77
C GLY A 391 -12.23 -0.42 15.58
N ALA A 392 -11.06 -0.15 14.99
CA ALA A 392 -10.94 0.58 13.73
C ALA A 392 -11.53 -0.19 12.53
N GLY A 393 -11.69 -1.51 12.62
CA GLY A 393 -12.22 -2.35 11.56
C GLY A 393 -11.47 -3.68 11.40
N GLN A 394 -11.67 -4.32 10.25
CA GLN A 394 -11.03 -5.59 9.90
C GLN A 394 -9.65 -5.35 9.27
N LEU A 395 -8.64 -6.11 9.69
CA LEU A 395 -7.27 -6.00 9.20
C LEU A 395 -7.20 -6.16 7.67
N ASN A 396 -6.49 -5.25 7.00
CA ASN A 396 -6.27 -5.29 5.56
C ASN A 396 -4.78 -5.07 5.23
N ALA A 397 -4.06 -6.15 4.95
CA ALA A 397 -2.63 -6.13 4.66
C ALA A 397 -2.30 -5.36 3.38
N ALA A 398 -3.10 -5.55 2.32
CA ALA A 398 -2.90 -4.87 1.04
C ALA A 398 -2.98 -3.35 1.19
N ALA A 399 -4.02 -2.87 1.88
CA ALA A 399 -4.21 -1.45 2.14
C ALA A 399 -3.12 -0.89 3.05
N ALA A 400 -2.71 -1.64 4.10
CA ALA A 400 -1.67 -1.22 5.04
C ALA A 400 -0.32 -1.03 4.34
N VAL A 401 0.16 -2.03 3.60
CA VAL A 401 1.45 -1.97 2.88
C VAL A 401 1.42 -0.90 1.79
N LYS A 402 0.29 -0.76 1.09
CA LYS A 402 0.12 0.31 0.09
C LYS A 402 0.22 1.68 0.72
N LEU A 403 -0.47 1.91 1.85
CA LEU A 403 -0.45 3.17 2.59
C LEU A 403 0.94 3.47 3.16
N ALA A 404 1.62 2.49 3.73
CA ALA A 404 3.00 2.60 4.21
C ALA A 404 3.97 3.05 3.10
N GLY A 405 3.74 2.59 1.87
CA GLY A 405 4.53 3.03 0.71
C GLY A 405 4.23 4.46 0.24
N GLN A 406 3.08 5.05 0.57
CA GLN A 406 2.65 6.38 0.13
C GLN A 406 3.36 7.49 0.93
N GLY A 407 4.64 7.72 0.64
CA GLY A 407 5.43 8.78 1.30
C GLY A 407 6.93 8.51 1.40
N GLN A 408 7.37 7.33 0.98
CA GLN A 408 8.79 6.95 1.02
C GLN A 408 9.52 7.24 -0.29
N LEU A 409 10.68 7.87 -0.21
CA LEU A 409 11.62 7.95 -1.34
C LEU A 409 12.48 6.67 -1.34
N SER A 410 11.99 5.59 -1.93
CA SER A 410 12.80 4.40 -2.17
C SER A 410 12.94 4.11 -3.67
N PRO A 411 14.04 3.48 -4.13
CA PRO A 411 14.16 3.04 -5.52
C PRO A 411 12.99 2.12 -5.93
N ARG A 412 12.54 1.25 -5.01
CA ARG A 412 11.37 0.39 -5.20
C ARG A 412 10.09 1.23 -5.40
N HIS A 413 9.88 2.25 -4.55
CA HIS A 413 8.75 3.17 -4.66
C HIS A 413 8.76 3.96 -5.97
N PHE A 414 9.92 4.45 -6.40
CA PHE A 414 10.07 5.18 -7.66
C PHE A 414 9.75 4.28 -8.86
N ILE A 415 10.26 3.05 -8.90
CA ILE A 415 9.97 2.09 -9.97
C ILE A 415 8.48 1.74 -10.00
N ARG A 416 7.85 1.55 -8.84
CA ARG A 416 6.39 1.37 -8.73
C ARG A 416 5.64 2.58 -9.27
N TRP A 417 6.01 3.78 -8.86
CA TRP A 417 5.39 5.01 -9.35
C TRP A 417 5.55 5.18 -10.87
N LEU A 418 6.71 4.80 -11.44
CA LEU A 418 6.91 4.75 -12.89
C LEU A 418 5.97 3.75 -13.57
N ARG A 419 5.81 2.55 -13.00
CA ARG A 419 4.91 1.51 -13.51
C ARG A 419 3.46 1.97 -13.49
N ASP A 420 2.99 2.41 -12.33
CA ASP A 420 1.59 2.71 -12.06
C ASP A 420 1.10 3.94 -12.85
N ASN A 421 2.01 4.86 -13.21
CA ASN A 421 1.73 6.02 -14.05
C ASN A 421 2.08 5.80 -15.54
N GLY A 422 2.41 4.57 -15.95
CA GLY A 422 2.66 4.21 -17.35
C GLY A 422 3.98 4.71 -17.94
N TYR A 423 4.89 5.23 -17.11
CA TYR A 423 6.20 5.75 -17.53
C TYR A 423 7.22 4.65 -17.86
N LEU A 424 6.93 3.39 -17.56
CA LEU A 424 7.76 2.25 -18.01
C LEU A 424 7.55 1.90 -19.50
N ASN A 425 6.53 2.46 -20.14
CA ASN A 425 6.29 2.20 -21.57
C ASN A 425 7.38 2.87 -22.43
N LEU A 426 8.09 2.09 -23.25
CA LEU A 426 9.10 2.60 -24.19
C LEU A 426 8.52 3.65 -25.15
N LYS A 427 7.26 3.51 -25.56
CA LYS A 427 6.60 4.47 -26.46
C LYS A 427 6.55 5.87 -25.83
N PHE A 428 6.32 5.98 -24.52
CA PHE A 428 6.29 7.27 -23.81
C PHE A 428 7.61 8.04 -23.97
N TRP A 429 8.75 7.35 -23.96
CA TRP A 429 10.07 8.00 -24.06
C TRP A 429 10.43 8.38 -25.49
N PHE A 430 10.00 7.59 -26.49
CA PHE A 430 10.45 7.75 -27.88
C PHE A 430 9.46 8.43 -28.83
N ASP A 431 8.20 8.67 -28.44
CA ASP A 431 7.17 9.29 -29.30
C ASP A 431 7.46 10.73 -29.76
N GLY A 432 8.54 11.37 -29.28
CA GLY A 432 8.87 12.78 -29.57
C GLY A 432 10.32 13.07 -29.95
N GLY A 433 11.12 12.03 -30.23
CA GLY A 433 12.56 12.18 -30.54
C GLY A 433 13.44 12.54 -29.32
N ALA A 434 14.76 12.49 -29.50
CA ALA A 434 15.75 12.66 -28.43
C ALA A 434 15.70 14.04 -27.73
N VAL A 435 15.21 15.08 -28.42
CA VAL A 435 15.08 16.44 -27.89
C VAL A 435 14.01 16.53 -26.80
N ALA A 436 13.01 15.64 -26.81
CA ALA A 436 11.95 15.58 -25.79
C ALA A 436 12.34 14.75 -24.54
N LEU A 437 13.49 14.06 -24.56
CA LEU A 437 13.88 13.12 -23.49
C LEU A 437 14.23 13.85 -22.18
N LEU A 438 15.04 14.91 -22.25
CA LEU A 438 15.46 15.67 -21.07
C LEU A 438 14.28 16.37 -20.36
N PRO A 439 13.36 17.05 -21.08
CA PRO A 439 12.13 17.57 -20.48
C PRO A 439 11.24 16.48 -19.86
N LYS A 440 11.08 15.32 -20.51
CA LYS A 440 10.31 14.19 -19.96
C LYS A 440 10.95 13.63 -18.69
N LEU A 441 12.27 13.49 -18.66
CA LEU A 441 13.01 13.08 -17.45
C LEU A 441 12.81 14.08 -16.31
N ALA A 442 12.96 15.38 -16.58
CA ALA A 442 12.75 16.43 -15.59
C ALA A 442 11.30 16.46 -15.10
N MET A 443 10.33 16.23 -15.99
CA MET A 443 8.91 16.14 -15.65
C MET A 443 8.62 14.92 -14.77
N VAL A 444 9.12 13.74 -15.12
CA VAL A 444 8.93 12.48 -14.37
C VAL A 444 9.55 12.59 -12.98
N LEU A 445 10.80 13.05 -12.88
CA LEU A 445 11.48 13.27 -11.60
C LEU A 445 10.81 14.38 -10.78
N GLY A 446 10.47 15.49 -11.42
CA GLY A 446 9.79 16.61 -10.79
C GLY A 446 8.41 16.24 -10.26
N SER A 447 7.64 15.45 -11.02
CA SER A 447 6.32 14.97 -10.61
C SER A 447 6.42 13.96 -9.47
N TYR A 448 7.40 13.06 -9.49
CA TYR A 448 7.66 12.16 -8.38
C TYR A 448 8.04 12.89 -7.10
N LEU A 449 8.99 13.84 -7.18
CA LEU A 449 9.42 14.64 -6.04
C LEU A 449 8.31 15.56 -5.52
N LEU A 450 7.49 16.11 -6.41
CA LEU A 450 6.34 16.92 -6.04
C LEU A 450 5.25 16.07 -5.37
N ALA A 451 4.93 14.90 -5.93
CA ALA A 451 3.98 13.97 -5.32
C ALA A 451 4.45 13.54 -3.93
N TRP A 452 5.73 13.20 -3.78
CA TRP A 452 6.34 12.90 -2.50
C TRP A 452 6.27 14.09 -1.52
N LEU A 453 6.63 15.29 -1.97
CA LEU A 453 6.64 16.49 -1.13
C LEU A 453 5.23 16.85 -0.65
N LEU A 454 4.23 16.73 -1.52
CA LEU A 454 2.82 16.92 -1.18
C LEU A 454 2.37 15.87 -0.16
N GLN A 455 2.68 14.59 -0.39
CA GLN A 455 2.30 13.50 0.53
C GLN A 455 2.96 13.64 1.91
N LYS A 456 4.24 14.02 1.98
CA LYS A 456 4.98 14.09 3.25
C LYS A 456 4.64 15.32 4.09
N TYR A 457 4.47 16.48 3.47
CA TYR A 457 4.36 17.76 4.19
C TYR A 457 2.95 18.35 4.19
N VAL A 458 2.04 17.81 3.37
CA VAL A 458 0.66 18.27 3.24
C VAL A 458 -0.29 17.06 3.21
N PRO A 459 -0.63 16.45 4.36
CA PRO A 459 -1.59 15.36 4.40
C PRO A 459 -2.97 15.88 3.97
N PHE A 460 -3.40 15.56 2.75
CA PHE A 460 -4.72 15.93 2.24
C PHE A 460 -5.34 14.80 1.42
N ALA A 461 -6.66 14.69 1.51
CA ALA A 461 -7.45 13.88 0.58
C ALA A 461 -7.88 14.74 -0.62
N TRP A 462 -7.81 14.19 -1.83
CA TRP A 462 -8.37 14.85 -3.02
C TRP A 462 -9.89 14.96 -2.87
N THR A 463 -10.36 16.15 -2.50
CA THR A 463 -11.78 16.48 -2.36
C THR A 463 -12.17 17.51 -3.41
N GLY A 464 -13.45 17.55 -3.80
CA GLY A 464 -13.94 18.57 -4.75
C GLY A 464 -13.66 20.00 -4.27
N SER A 465 -13.75 20.24 -2.95
CA SER A 465 -13.41 21.51 -2.30
C SER A 465 -11.93 21.86 -2.44
N LEU A 466 -11.02 20.89 -2.24
CA LEU A 466 -9.59 21.10 -2.43
C LEU A 466 -9.27 21.45 -3.89
N SER A 467 -9.80 20.68 -4.84
CA SER A 467 -9.57 20.93 -6.26
C SER A 467 -10.09 22.30 -6.69
N ALA A 468 -11.28 22.69 -6.22
CA ALA A 468 -11.83 24.02 -6.48
C ALA A 468 -10.96 25.14 -5.90
N GLY A 469 -10.46 24.97 -4.66
CA GLY A 469 -9.54 25.89 -4.03
C GLY A 469 -8.21 26.00 -4.79
N LEU A 470 -7.65 24.88 -5.22
CA LEU A 470 -6.39 24.81 -5.98
C LEU A 470 -6.51 25.54 -7.31
N VAL A 471 -7.60 25.31 -8.06
CA VAL A 471 -7.87 26.00 -9.32
C VAL A 471 -7.99 27.51 -9.08
N MET A 472 -8.79 27.94 -8.11
CA MET A 472 -8.94 29.38 -7.83
C MET A 472 -7.66 30.04 -7.31
N GLY A 473 -6.85 29.33 -6.51
CA GLY A 473 -5.58 29.85 -6.01
C GLY A 473 -4.50 29.98 -7.09
N SER A 474 -4.55 29.13 -8.13
CA SER A 474 -3.49 29.03 -9.14
C SER A 474 -3.84 29.68 -10.48
N THR A 475 -4.84 29.18 -11.21
CA THR A 475 -5.08 29.58 -12.60
C THR A 475 -6.46 30.20 -12.85
N GLY A 476 -7.39 30.05 -11.91
CA GLY A 476 -8.80 30.33 -12.13
C GLY A 476 -9.38 29.47 -13.27
N LEU A 477 -10.59 29.79 -13.73
CA LEU A 477 -11.17 29.14 -14.91
C LEU A 477 -10.63 29.79 -16.20
N PHE A 478 -9.32 29.71 -16.43
CA PHE A 478 -8.59 30.49 -17.45
C PHE A 478 -9.23 30.43 -18.86
N PHE A 479 -9.86 29.31 -19.23
CA PHE A 479 -10.55 29.14 -20.51
C PHE A 479 -11.75 30.08 -20.70
N LEU A 480 -12.35 30.57 -19.60
CA LEU A 480 -13.39 31.59 -19.64
C LEU A 480 -12.86 32.96 -20.11
N ARG A 481 -11.54 33.23 -20.10
CA ARG A 481 -10.97 34.47 -20.67
C ARG A 481 -11.16 34.57 -22.18
N GLY A 482 -11.24 33.42 -22.86
CA GLY A 482 -11.42 33.34 -24.32
C GLY A 482 -12.88 33.33 -24.78
N LEU A 483 -13.83 33.21 -23.85
CA LEU A 483 -15.25 33.21 -24.17
C LEU A 483 -15.76 34.64 -24.30
N TYR A 484 -16.10 35.02 -25.52
CA TYR A 484 -16.72 36.30 -25.82
C TYR A 484 -18.20 36.10 -26.11
N VAL A 485 -19.05 36.63 -25.23
CA VAL A 485 -20.51 36.65 -25.45
C VAL A 485 -20.94 38.05 -25.86
N PHE A 486 -21.45 38.18 -27.08
CA PHE A 486 -21.91 39.45 -27.65
C PHE A 486 -23.01 40.06 -26.75
N ASP A 487 -22.94 41.38 -26.53
CA ASP A 487 -23.86 42.19 -25.69
C ASP A 487 -23.88 41.91 -24.17
N LEU A 488 -22.99 41.06 -23.63
CA LEU A 488 -22.85 40.87 -22.18
C LEU A 488 -21.61 41.56 -21.59
N PRO A 489 -21.68 42.08 -20.35
CA PRO A 489 -20.49 42.53 -19.64
C PRO A 489 -19.49 41.38 -19.49
N GLN A 490 -18.26 41.56 -19.96
CA GLN A 490 -17.22 40.52 -19.92
C GLN A 490 -16.54 40.40 -18.54
N TRP A 491 -16.80 41.34 -17.63
CA TRP A 491 -16.14 41.38 -16.33
C TRP A 491 -16.46 40.16 -15.43
N PRO A 492 -17.67 39.55 -15.40
CA PRO A 492 -17.93 38.36 -14.59
C PRO A 492 -17.14 37.14 -15.08
N LEU A 493 -17.02 37.00 -16.40
CA LEU A 493 -16.18 35.96 -17.01
C LEU A 493 -14.71 36.21 -16.67
N ARG A 494 -14.22 37.45 -16.72
CA ARG A 494 -12.84 37.79 -16.32
C ARG A 494 -12.56 37.58 -14.84
N VAL A 495 -13.54 37.77 -13.96
CA VAL A 495 -13.43 37.46 -12.53
C VAL A 495 -13.35 35.95 -12.34
N ALA A 496 -14.29 35.19 -12.92
CA ALA A 496 -14.29 33.72 -12.82
C ALA A 496 -13.05 33.08 -13.46
N ALA A 497 -12.50 33.71 -14.49
CA ALA A 497 -11.32 33.23 -15.20
C ALA A 497 -9.99 33.64 -14.58
N SER A 498 -9.99 34.49 -13.55
CA SER A 498 -8.78 34.94 -12.88
C SER A 498 -8.51 34.11 -11.64
N SER A 499 -7.24 33.81 -11.41
CA SER A 499 -6.80 33.29 -10.12
C SER A 499 -6.97 34.37 -9.04
N ILE A 500 -7.01 33.96 -7.76
CA ILE A 500 -7.11 34.85 -6.61
C ILE A 500 -6.01 35.94 -6.63
N PRO A 501 -4.72 35.63 -6.90
CA PRO A 501 -3.68 36.66 -7.03
C PRO A 501 -3.94 37.68 -8.15
N GLU A 502 -4.64 37.27 -9.22
CA GLU A 502 -4.95 38.12 -10.38
C GLU A 502 -6.26 38.91 -10.21
N LEU A 503 -7.08 38.67 -9.18
CA LEU A 503 -8.34 39.40 -9.00
C LEU A 503 -8.14 40.92 -8.91
N GLY A 504 -7.02 41.36 -8.33
CA GLY A 504 -6.65 42.78 -8.31
C GLY A 504 -6.43 43.37 -9.70
N ASN A 505 -6.05 42.56 -10.69
CA ASN A 505 -5.81 42.97 -12.08
C ASN A 505 -7.12 43.26 -12.79
N VAL A 506 -8.18 42.51 -12.47
CA VAL A 506 -9.52 42.71 -13.03
C VAL A 506 -10.10 44.07 -12.61
N ILE A 507 -9.83 44.50 -11.39
CA ILE A 507 -10.30 45.78 -10.83
C ILE A 507 -9.47 46.96 -11.36
N THR A 508 -8.15 46.78 -11.45
CA THR A 508 -7.21 47.86 -11.81
C THR A 508 -6.97 47.99 -13.32
N GLY A 509 -7.35 46.98 -14.12
CA GLY A 509 -7.08 46.94 -15.55
C GLY A 509 -5.59 46.82 -15.91
N SER A 510 -4.75 46.40 -14.95
CA SER A 510 -3.30 46.26 -15.12
C SER A 510 -2.89 44.79 -15.22
N SER A 511 -1.76 44.50 -15.88
CA SER A 511 -1.11 43.19 -15.82
C SER A 511 -0.29 42.98 -14.55
N ALA A 512 0.01 44.05 -13.80
CA ALA A 512 0.82 43.98 -12.60
C ALA A 512 -0.01 43.49 -11.40
N LEU A 513 0.50 42.48 -10.71
CA LEU A 513 -0.18 41.85 -9.56
C LEU A 513 -0.35 42.84 -8.41
N ASN A 514 -1.56 42.91 -7.85
CA ASN A 514 -1.83 43.72 -6.67
C ASN A 514 -1.21 43.05 -5.42
N PRO A 515 -0.31 43.72 -4.67
CA PRO A 515 0.34 43.14 -3.49
C PRO A 515 -0.61 42.61 -2.41
N LEU A 516 -1.85 43.12 -2.32
CA LEU A 516 -2.84 42.61 -1.37
C LEU A 516 -3.35 41.21 -1.77
N PHE A 517 -3.69 41.04 -3.05
CA PHE A 517 -4.18 39.76 -3.58
C PHE A 517 -3.04 38.76 -3.81
N ALA A 518 -1.87 39.25 -4.18
CA ALA A 518 -0.64 38.47 -4.36
C ALA A 518 0.15 38.29 -3.05
N SER A 519 -0.55 38.08 -1.94
CA SER A 519 0.06 37.87 -0.62
C SER A 519 -0.58 36.72 0.15
N LEU A 520 0.09 36.30 1.22
CA LEU A 520 -0.41 35.29 2.16
C LEU A 520 -1.67 35.72 2.94
N LEU A 521 -2.10 36.98 2.81
CA LEU A 521 -3.24 37.53 3.54
C LEU A 521 -4.53 36.74 3.29
N ILE A 522 -4.82 36.40 2.04
CA ILE A 522 -6.04 35.67 1.67
C ILE A 522 -6.03 34.24 2.25
N PRO A 523 -4.95 33.44 2.10
CA PRO A 523 -4.79 32.17 2.78
C PRO A 523 -5.01 32.24 4.30
N VAL A 524 -4.45 33.25 4.98
CA VAL A 524 -4.61 33.42 6.44
C VAL A 524 -6.06 33.74 6.81
N ILE A 525 -6.75 34.59 6.04
CA ILE A 525 -8.16 34.90 6.26
C ILE A 525 -9.03 33.66 6.03
N LEU A 526 -8.81 32.92 4.94
CA LEU A 526 -9.54 31.70 4.65
C LEU A 526 -9.31 30.62 5.71
N MET A 527 -8.07 30.47 6.17
CA MET A 527 -7.76 29.62 7.31
C MET A 527 -8.61 30.03 8.51
N ALA A 528 -8.56 31.29 8.96
CA ALA A 528 -9.30 31.75 10.12
C ALA A 528 -10.82 31.58 10.01
N LEU A 529 -11.40 31.74 8.81
CA LEU A 529 -12.84 31.67 8.58
C LEU A 529 -13.37 30.25 8.36
N LEU A 530 -12.57 29.37 7.75
CA LEU A 530 -13.02 28.07 7.26
C LEU A 530 -12.45 26.88 8.05
N LEU A 531 -11.60 27.14 9.04
CA LEU A 531 -11.02 26.12 9.92
C LEU A 531 -12.05 25.29 10.67
N SER A 532 -13.29 25.76 10.89
CA SER A 532 -14.34 25.03 11.63
C SER A 532 -15.26 24.16 10.76
N HIS A 533 -15.12 24.20 9.43
CA HIS A 533 -16.01 23.50 8.50
C HIS A 533 -15.22 22.54 7.60
N GLY A 534 -15.50 21.24 7.66
CA GLY A 534 -14.75 20.21 6.90
C GLY A 534 -14.53 20.52 5.41
N PRO A 535 -15.58 20.85 4.61
CA PRO A 535 -15.41 21.25 3.22
C PRO A 535 -14.66 22.58 3.06
N GLY A 536 -14.82 23.49 4.01
CA GLY A 536 -14.14 24.79 4.03
C GLY A 536 -12.63 24.67 4.27
N GLN A 537 -12.21 23.74 5.14
CA GLN A 537 -10.80 23.42 5.38
C GLN A 537 -10.11 22.96 4.09
N GLY A 538 -10.73 22.01 3.37
CA GLY A 538 -10.20 21.53 2.10
C GLY A 538 -10.06 22.64 1.06
N PHE A 539 -11.06 23.53 0.98
CA PHE A 539 -11.00 24.70 0.10
C PHE A 539 -9.88 25.68 0.46
N ALA A 540 -9.75 26.05 1.74
CA ALA A 540 -8.69 26.95 2.21
C ALA A 540 -7.29 26.36 1.98
N LEU A 541 -7.13 25.05 2.17
CA LEU A 541 -5.90 24.33 1.86
C LEU A 541 -5.57 24.41 0.37
N GLY A 542 -6.56 24.17 -0.49
CA GLY A 542 -6.42 24.24 -1.95
C GLY A 542 -5.98 25.63 -2.40
N VAL A 543 -6.63 26.68 -1.91
CA VAL A 543 -6.26 28.07 -2.23
C VAL A 543 -4.83 28.37 -1.80
N SER A 544 -4.42 27.94 -0.60
CA SER A 544 -3.07 28.17 -0.06
C SER A 544 -2.00 27.52 -0.96
N LEU A 545 -2.20 26.28 -1.38
CA LEU A 545 -1.30 25.58 -2.31
C LEU A 545 -1.28 26.22 -3.69
N GLY A 546 -2.46 26.54 -4.24
CA GLY A 546 -2.59 27.16 -5.56
C GLY A 546 -1.88 28.51 -5.64
N MET A 547 -2.07 29.34 -4.61
CA MET A 547 -1.40 30.64 -4.50
C MET A 547 0.11 30.50 -4.30
N ALA A 548 0.57 29.51 -3.52
CA ALA A 548 2.01 29.26 -3.38
C ALA A 548 2.68 28.98 -4.74
N VAL A 549 2.05 28.13 -5.56
CA VAL A 549 2.54 27.81 -6.91
C VAL A 549 2.52 29.04 -7.80
N PHE A 550 1.41 29.78 -7.85
CA PHE A 550 1.28 30.97 -8.68
C PHE A 550 2.30 32.05 -8.30
N LEU A 551 2.42 32.38 -7.01
CA LEU A 551 3.35 33.40 -6.56
C LEU A 551 4.81 32.98 -6.78
N GLY A 552 5.11 31.69 -6.58
CA GLY A 552 6.43 31.12 -6.86
C GLY A 552 6.80 31.20 -8.33
N THR A 553 5.87 30.87 -9.23
CA THR A 553 6.12 30.97 -10.68
C THR A 553 6.23 32.42 -11.14
N SER A 554 5.38 33.32 -10.65
CA SER A 554 5.50 34.76 -10.91
C SER A 554 6.82 35.34 -10.40
N ALA A 555 7.31 34.91 -9.24
CA ALA A 555 8.60 35.34 -8.71
C ALA A 555 9.77 34.97 -9.63
N LEU A 556 9.68 33.82 -10.31
CA LEU A 556 10.72 33.32 -11.20
C LEU A 556 10.65 33.93 -12.61
N PHE A 557 9.46 34.06 -13.16
CA PHE A 557 9.29 34.35 -14.59
C PHE A 557 8.77 35.77 -14.88
N ASP A 558 7.88 36.32 -14.06
CA ASP A 558 7.29 37.65 -14.30
C ASP A 558 6.93 38.38 -12.99
N PRO A 559 7.93 38.96 -12.30
CA PRO A 559 7.76 39.55 -10.97
C PRO A 559 7.23 40.98 -11.05
N GLN A 560 6.09 41.18 -11.68
CA GLN A 560 5.45 42.49 -11.80
C GLN A 560 4.44 42.69 -10.67
N LEU A 561 4.78 43.59 -9.74
CA LEU A 561 3.87 44.04 -8.69
C LEU A 561 3.43 45.48 -8.94
N LEU A 562 2.16 45.76 -8.63
CA LEU A 562 1.65 47.12 -8.52
C LEU A 562 2.50 47.89 -7.48
N TRP A 563 2.86 49.13 -7.79
CA TRP A 563 3.66 50.05 -6.96
C TRP A 563 5.15 49.71 -6.78
N LEU A 564 5.53 48.43 -6.80
CA LEU A 564 6.92 47.98 -6.69
C LEU A 564 7.61 47.81 -8.05
N GLY A 565 6.83 47.68 -9.14
CA GLY A 565 7.34 47.44 -10.48
C GLY A 565 8.06 46.09 -10.61
N PRO A 566 8.76 45.86 -11.73
CA PRO A 566 9.60 44.69 -11.90
C PRO A 566 10.93 44.87 -11.14
N GLY A 567 11.41 43.82 -10.46
CA GLY A 567 12.74 43.85 -9.85
C GLY A 567 12.95 42.88 -8.71
N THR A 568 14.15 42.91 -8.11
CA THR A 568 14.55 42.00 -7.03
C THR A 568 13.64 42.08 -5.81
N LEU A 569 13.15 43.27 -5.48
CA LEU A 569 12.20 43.47 -4.38
C LEU A 569 10.85 42.78 -4.64
N ALA A 570 10.33 42.87 -5.87
CA ALA A 570 9.11 42.19 -6.24
C ALA A 570 9.28 40.66 -6.26
N ARG A 571 10.42 40.16 -6.74
CA ARG A 571 10.78 38.73 -6.67
C ARG A 571 10.82 38.22 -5.23
N LEU A 572 11.50 38.95 -4.35
CA LEU A 572 11.58 38.61 -2.93
C LEU A 572 10.22 38.63 -2.26
N PHE A 573 9.40 39.66 -2.53
CA PHE A 573 8.04 39.75 -1.99
C PHE A 573 7.20 38.54 -2.39
N LEU A 574 7.17 38.20 -3.68
CA LEU A 574 6.41 37.05 -4.19
C LEU A 574 6.94 35.73 -3.64
N ALA A 575 8.26 35.55 -3.57
CA ALA A 575 8.87 34.33 -3.03
C ALA A 575 8.58 34.14 -1.53
N VAL A 576 8.68 35.20 -0.73
CA VAL A 576 8.37 35.16 0.71
C VAL A 576 6.89 34.83 0.93
N ASN A 577 6.00 35.45 0.16
CA ASN A 577 4.57 35.14 0.26
C ASN A 577 4.24 33.72 -0.24
N ALA A 578 4.93 33.21 -1.27
CA ALA A 578 4.79 31.83 -1.73
C ALA A 578 5.16 30.83 -0.61
N VAL A 579 6.29 31.05 0.06
CA VAL A 579 6.71 30.25 1.22
C VAL A 579 5.72 30.41 2.39
N GLY A 580 5.23 31.62 2.64
CA GLY A 580 4.19 31.88 3.64
C GLY A 580 2.91 31.08 3.37
N CYS A 581 2.44 31.04 2.12
CA CYS A 581 1.29 30.23 1.70
C CYS A 581 1.50 28.73 1.96
N LEU A 582 2.71 28.19 1.75
CA LEU A 582 3.04 26.81 2.12
C LEU A 582 3.00 26.59 3.63
N GLY A 583 3.47 27.56 4.42
CA GLY A 583 3.37 27.53 5.88
C GLY A 583 1.92 27.48 6.37
N VAL A 584 1.03 28.28 5.78
CA VAL A 584 -0.42 28.26 6.07
C VAL A 584 -1.04 26.92 5.66
N ALA A 585 -0.72 26.40 4.48
CA ALA A 585 -1.19 25.09 4.02
C ALA A 585 -0.81 23.97 5.00
N HIS A 586 0.43 23.98 5.50
CA HIS A 586 0.91 23.02 6.49
C HIS A 586 0.14 23.11 7.82
N LEU A 587 -0.15 24.33 8.30
CA LEU A 587 -0.94 24.54 9.51
C LEU A 587 -2.38 23.99 9.37
N ILE A 588 -3.04 24.29 8.25
CA ILE A 588 -4.39 23.79 7.96
C ILE A 588 -4.40 22.25 7.93
N ALA A 589 -3.43 21.63 7.25
CA ALA A 589 -3.34 20.18 7.14
C ALA A 589 -3.10 19.50 8.50
N LYS A 590 -2.26 20.10 9.36
CA LYS A 590 -2.01 19.59 10.72
C LYS A 590 -3.26 19.62 11.61
N THR A 591 -4.12 20.63 11.45
CA THR A 591 -5.40 20.71 12.19
C THR A 591 -6.45 19.73 11.68
N ALA A 592 -6.42 19.33 10.41
CA ALA A 592 -7.36 18.36 9.85
C ALA A 592 -7.14 16.92 10.34
N GLY A 593 -5.92 16.59 10.79
CA GLY A 593 -5.58 15.27 11.34
C GLY A 593 -5.91 15.06 12.83
N ARG A 594 -6.52 16.05 13.50
CA ARG A 594 -7.01 15.87 14.88
C ARG A 594 -8.50 15.53 14.85
N PRO A 595 -8.94 14.41 15.44
CA PRO A 595 -10.37 14.21 15.64
C PRO A 595 -10.91 15.38 16.47
N VAL A 596 -11.99 15.99 15.98
CA VAL A 596 -12.73 17.00 16.75
C VAL A 596 -13.21 16.28 18.00
N ALA A 597 -12.67 16.67 19.16
CA ALA A 597 -13.23 16.28 20.43
C ALA A 597 -14.69 16.76 20.45
N ALA A 598 -15.62 15.81 20.36
CA ALA A 598 -17.04 15.99 20.58
C ALA A 598 -17.44 15.15 21.80
#